data_AF-A0A935KVM6-F1
#
_entry.id   AF-A0A935KVM6-F1
#
_cell.length_a   1.000
_cell.length_b   1.000
_cell.length_c   1.000
_cell.angle_alpha   90.00
_cell.angle_beta   90.00
_cell.angle_gamma   90.00
#
_symmetry.space_group_name_H-M   'P 1'
#
loop_
_entity.id
_entity.type
_entity.pdbx_description
1 polymer ?
#
loop_
_entity_poly.entity_id
_entity_poly.type
_entity_poly.pdbx_seq_one_letter_code
_entity_poly.pdbx_strand_id
1 'polypeptide(L)'
;MEGVKVGAGSTALKPQHHSVLRRRTIPKPRGLASMNMEPDARAFIEQEALEVFAAMTNSGATFQQSLAAVFLSGMSAGHNAE
;
A
#
# COMPACT_ATOMS: atom_id res chain seq x y z
N MET A 1 -9.64 -35.32 -17.50
CA MET A 1 -10.09 -33.96 -17.15
C MET A 1 -9.68 -33.72 -15.70
N GLU A 2 -8.44 -33.28 -15.48
CA GLU A 2 -7.97 -32.89 -14.15
C GLU A 2 -8.37 -31.45 -13.88
N GLY A 3 -9.06 -31.22 -12.75
CA GLY A 3 -9.43 -29.90 -12.27
C GLY A 3 -8.21 -29.19 -11.70
N VAL A 4 -7.85 -28.06 -12.30
CA VAL A 4 -6.83 -27.14 -11.78
C VAL A 4 -7.34 -26.52 -10.48
N LYS A 5 -6.76 -26.95 -9.36
CA LYS A 5 -6.94 -26.31 -8.06
C LYS A 5 -5.96 -25.13 -8.00
N VAL A 6 -6.44 -23.93 -8.30
CA VAL A 6 -5.64 -22.70 -8.18
C VAL A 6 -5.34 -22.49 -6.70
N GLY A 7 -4.08 -22.73 -6.33
CA GLY A 7 -3.57 -22.52 -5.00
C GLY A 7 -3.68 -21.05 -4.60
N ALA A 8 -4.13 -20.82 -3.37
CA ALA A 8 -4.17 -19.51 -2.74
C ALA A 8 -2.75 -18.91 -2.67
N GLY A 9 -2.39 -18.16 -3.71
CA GLY A 9 -1.18 -17.34 -3.75
C GLY A 9 -1.39 -16.02 -3.01
N SER A 10 -1.76 -16.06 -1.74
CA SER A 10 -1.50 -14.93 -0.85
C SER A 10 0.00 -14.94 -0.58
N THR A 11 0.76 -14.22 -1.39
CA THR A 11 2.14 -13.88 -1.05
C THR A 11 2.08 -12.89 0.11
N ALA A 12 1.88 -13.42 1.32
CA ALA A 12 2.06 -12.67 2.55
C ALA A 12 3.44 -11.99 2.47
N LEU A 13 3.42 -10.66 2.61
CA LEU A 13 4.60 -9.81 2.61
C LEU A 13 5.66 -10.44 3.52
N LYS A 14 6.84 -10.71 2.94
CA LYS A 14 7.93 -11.41 3.64
C LYS A 14 8.29 -10.67 4.94
N PRO A 15 8.59 -11.40 6.04
CA PRO A 15 8.96 -10.79 7.30
C PRO A 15 10.20 -9.91 7.11
N GLN A 16 10.09 -8.65 7.51
CA GLN A 16 11.19 -7.68 7.42
C GLN A 16 12.39 -8.18 8.22
N HIS A 17 13.60 -7.95 7.68
CA HIS A 17 14.85 -8.34 8.33
C HIS A 17 14.93 -7.80 9.77
N HIS A 18 15.51 -8.57 10.69
CA HIS A 18 15.52 -8.28 12.14
C HIS A 18 16.07 -6.89 12.52
N SER A 19 16.95 -6.30 11.69
CA SER A 19 17.42 -4.91 11.86
C SER A 19 16.33 -3.85 11.65
N VAL A 20 15.33 -4.14 10.81
CA VAL A 20 14.18 -3.27 10.54
C VAL A 20 13.16 -3.39 11.67
N LEU A 21 12.92 -4.60 12.17
CA LEU A 21 12.03 -4.86 13.31
C LEU A 21 12.54 -4.20 14.62
N ARG A 22 13.87 -4.11 14.81
CA ARG A 22 14.49 -3.44 15.96
C ARG A 22 14.33 -1.91 15.93
N ARG A 23 14.11 -1.30 14.77
CA ARG A 23 13.70 0.11 14.68
C ARG A 23 12.20 0.20 14.95
N ARG A 24 11.82 0.11 16.23
CA ARG A 24 10.46 0.42 16.72
C ARG A 24 9.98 1.85 16.44
N THR A 25 10.78 2.65 15.74
CA THR A 25 10.48 4.02 15.35
C THR A 25 10.73 4.17 13.86
N ILE A 26 9.78 3.73 13.04
CA ILE A 26 9.62 4.39 11.74
C ILE A 26 9.41 5.87 12.08
N PRO A 27 10.32 6.77 11.66
CA PRO A 27 10.18 8.18 12.00
C PRO A 27 8.83 8.66 11.46
N LYS A 28 7.94 9.07 12.36
CA LYS A 28 6.69 9.71 11.95
C LYS A 28 7.05 10.99 11.21
N PRO A 29 6.55 11.22 9.99
CA PRO A 29 6.77 12.48 9.30
C PRO A 29 6.33 13.64 10.21
N ARG A 30 7.19 14.66 10.34
CA ARG A 30 6.87 15.84 11.16
C ARG A 30 5.90 16.73 10.42
N GLY A 31 4.94 17.31 11.13
CA GLY A 31 3.97 18.27 10.57
C GLY A 31 2.79 17.63 9.82
N LEU A 32 2.60 16.31 9.89
CA LEU A 32 1.39 15.66 9.37
C LEU A 32 0.36 15.45 10.49
N ALA A 33 -0.90 15.70 10.16
CA ALA A 33 -2.03 15.33 11.01
C ALA A 33 -2.04 13.80 11.18
N SER A 34 -2.25 13.34 12.42
CA SER A 34 -2.44 11.93 12.72
C SER A 34 -3.92 11.63 12.83
N MET A 35 -4.35 10.54 12.21
CA MET A 35 -5.71 10.03 12.30
C MET A 35 -5.67 8.60 12.83
N ASN A 36 -6.57 8.26 13.74
CA ASN A 36 -6.86 6.87 14.07
C ASN A 36 -7.88 6.34 13.07
N MET A 37 -7.58 5.22 12.43
CA MET A 37 -8.44 4.57 11.46
C MET A 37 -8.82 3.18 11.96
N GLU A 38 -10.04 2.75 11.64
CA GLU A 38 -10.45 1.37 11.84
C GLU A 38 -9.51 0.43 11.05
N PRO A 39 -9.14 -0.74 11.62
CA PRO A 39 -8.17 -1.65 11.00
C PRO A 39 -8.53 -2.05 9.57
N ASP A 40 -9.81 -2.31 9.30
CA ASP A 40 -10.28 -2.74 7.99
C ASP A 40 -10.19 -1.62 6.95
N ALA A 41 -10.55 -0.39 7.34
CA ALA A 41 -10.42 0.78 6.48
C ALA A 41 -8.95 1.08 6.16
N ARG A 42 -8.07 0.91 7.16
CA ARG A 42 -6.63 1.04 6.98
C ARG A 42 -6.09 -0.02 6.00
N ALA A 43 -6.46 -1.28 6.19
CA ALA A 43 -6.01 -2.37 5.33
C ALA A 43 -6.47 -2.18 3.88
N PHE A 44 -7.71 -1.70 3.69
CA PHE A 44 -8.24 -1.36 2.37
C PHE A 44 -7.41 -0.28 1.68
N ILE A 45 -7.15 0.85 2.36
CA ILE A 45 -6.34 1.93 1.77
C ILE A 45 -4.90 1.49 1.48
N GLU A 46 -4.29 0.73 2.40
CA GLU A 46 -2.94 0.19 2.20
C GLU A 46 -2.89 -0.74 0.98
N GLN A 47 -3.91 -1.58 0.78
CA GLN A 47 -4.02 -2.48 -0.37
C GLN A 47 -4.12 -1.70 -1.70
N GLU A 48 -5.04 -0.74 -1.80
CA GLU A 48 -5.21 0.09 -3.00
C GLU A 48 -3.92 0.86 -3.35
N ALA A 49 -3.27 1.44 -2.35
CA ALA A 49 -2.00 2.15 -2.54
C ALA A 49 -0.89 1.23 -3.06
N LEU A 50 -0.82 -0.01 -2.56
CA LEU A 50 0.14 -1.01 -3.02
C LEU A 50 -0.15 -1.48 -4.45
N GLU A 51 -1.41 -1.64 -4.83
CA GLU A 51 -1.81 -2.04 -6.18
C GLU A 51 -1.40 -0.98 -7.22
N VAL A 52 -1.70 0.30 -6.96
CA VAL A 52 -1.29 1.41 -7.82
C VAL A 52 0.24 1.48 -7.92
N PHE A 53 0.94 1.40 -6.79
CA PHE A 53 2.40 1.45 -6.76
C PHE A 53 3.03 0.29 -7.55
N ALA A 54 2.52 -0.92 -7.37
CA ALA A 54 3.00 -2.11 -8.07
C ALA A 54 2.75 -2.01 -9.57
N ALA A 55 1.54 -1.61 -10.00
CA ALA A 55 1.21 -1.42 -11.40
C ALA A 55 2.15 -0.42 -12.09
N MET A 56 2.36 0.75 -11.47
CA MET A 56 3.24 1.81 -11.98
C MET A 56 4.71 1.38 -12.03
N THR A 57 5.20 0.73 -10.97
CA THR A 57 6.60 0.27 -10.93
C THR A 57 6.84 -0.82 -11.97
N ASN A 58 5.91 -1.76 -12.12
CA ASN A 58 5.99 -2.82 -13.12
C ASN A 58 5.89 -2.30 -14.56
N SER A 59 5.25 -1.14 -14.78
CA SER A 59 5.23 -0.47 -16.10
C SER A 59 6.47 0.38 -16.37
N GLY A 60 7.47 0.38 -15.49
CA GLY A 60 8.71 1.14 -15.64
C GLY A 60 8.62 2.61 -15.22
N ALA A 61 7.57 3.01 -14.49
CA ALA A 61 7.49 4.34 -13.93
C ALA A 61 8.54 4.55 -12.83
N THR A 62 9.04 5.77 -12.72
CA THR A 62 9.97 6.13 -11.64
C THR A 62 9.25 6.14 -10.30
N PHE A 63 10.02 5.99 -9.22
CA PHE A 63 9.49 6.04 -7.85
C PHE A 63 8.66 7.30 -7.57
N GLN A 64 9.13 8.47 -8.03
CA GLN A 64 8.43 9.75 -7.85
C GLN A 64 7.08 9.76 -8.60
N GLN A 65 7.03 9.21 -9.81
CA GLN A 65 5.78 9.09 -10.58
C GLN A 65 4.79 8.12 -9.93
N SER A 66 5.28 6.97 -9.44
CA SER A 66 4.44 6.00 -8.73
C SER A 66 3.84 6.60 -7.45
N LEU A 67 4.64 7.33 -6.67
CA LEU A 67 4.12 8.03 -5.48
C LEU A 67 3.11 9.13 -5.81
N ALA A 68 3.34 9.89 -6.88
CA ALA A 68 2.39 10.91 -7.32
C ALA A 68 1.04 10.29 -7.72
N ALA A 69 1.04 9.13 -8.38
CA ALA A 69 -0.17 8.40 -8.74
C ALA A 69 -0.95 7.89 -7.51
N VAL A 70 -0.25 7.33 -6.51
CA VAL A 70 -0.86 6.91 -5.23
C VAL A 70 -1.48 8.08 -4.48
N PHE A 71 -0.80 9.23 -4.45
CA PHE A 71 -1.34 10.44 -3.82
C PHE A 71 -2.60 10.93 -4.54
N LEU A 72 -2.58 10.98 -5.87
CA LEU A 72 -3.69 11.49 -6.67
C LEU A 72 -4.91 10.53 -6.67
N SER A 73 -4.69 9.22 -6.59
CA SER A 73 -5.80 8.25 -6.48
C SER A 73 -6.60 8.46 -5.19
N GLY A 74 -5.92 8.77 -4.08
CA GLY A 74 -6.55 9.09 -2.80
C GLY A 74 -7.31 10.43 -2.81
N MET A 75 -6.82 11.45 -3.53
CA MET A 75 -7.51 12.73 -3.65
C MET A 75 -8.78 12.66 -4.49
N SER A 76 -8.77 11.88 -5.58
CA SER A 76 -9.94 11.68 -6.44
C SER A 76 -11.10 10.99 -5.69
N ALA A 77 -10.78 10.07 -4.78
CA ALA A 77 -11.78 9.39 -3.95
C ALA A 77 -12.45 10.33 -2.92
N GLY A 78 -11.73 11.35 -2.42
CA GLY A 78 -12.28 12.32 -1.48
C GLY A 78 -13.19 13.39 -2.11
N HIS A 79 -12.98 13.72 -3.39
CA HIS A 79 -13.75 14.77 -4.07
C HIS A 79 -15.14 14.31 -4.56
N ASN A 80 -15.38 12.99 -4.65
CA ASN A 80 -16.67 12.42 -5.05
C ASN A 80 -17.54 12.01 -3.85
N ALA A 81 -17.10 12.30 -2.62
CA ALA A 81 -17.78 11.96 -1.38
C ALA A 81 -18.48 13.16 -0.70
N GLU A 82 -18.54 14.32 -1.38
CA GLU A 82 -19.35 15.49 -0.99
C GLU A 82 -20.68 15.54 -1.75
#